data_AF-A0A418VUK4-F1
#
_entry.id   AF-A0A418VUK4-F1
#
_cell.length_a   1.000
_cell.length_b   1.000
_cell.length_c   1.000
_cell.angle_alpha   90.00
_cell.angle_beta   90.00
_cell.angle_gamma   90.00
#
_symmetry.space_group_name_H-M   'P 1'
#
loop_
_entity.id
_entity.type
_entity.pdbx_description
1 polymer ?
#
loop_
_entity_poly.entity_id
_entity_poly.type
_entity_poly.pdbx_seq_one_letter_code
_entity_poly.pdbx_strand_id
1 'polypeptide(L)'
;MIEAALAEFAEKGYAATRLEEVARRIGVSKGTIYVYFASKEELFKAMVRTTLVPLFEGSSSWWRNRPPAARPCCARCSTLPIAAWWARPRRGNSCA
;
A
#
# COMPACT_ATOMS: atom_id res chain seq x y z
N MET A 1 7.62 5.79 -8.40
CA MET A 1 8.56 4.72 -7.99
C MET A 1 8.10 4.01 -6.72
N ILE A 2 7.88 4.72 -5.60
CA ILE A 2 7.47 4.12 -4.30
C ILE A 2 6.18 3.30 -4.41
N GLU A 3 5.12 3.83 -5.04
CA GLU A 3 3.83 3.13 -5.15
C GLU A 3 3.91 1.85 -6.00
N ALA A 4 4.66 1.89 -7.11
CA ALA A 4 4.88 0.72 -7.95
C ALA A 4 5.75 -0.33 -7.25
N ALA A 5 6.76 0.11 -6.49
CA ALA A 5 7.55 -0.77 -5.65
C ALA A 5 6.67 -1.44 -4.59
N LEU A 6 5.80 -0.68 -3.92
CA LEU A 6 4.86 -1.20 -2.93
C LEU A 6 3.94 -2.26 -3.53
N ALA A 7 3.38 -2.02 -4.72
CA ALA A 7 2.51 -2.98 -5.37
C ALA A 7 3.25 -4.28 -5.76
N GLU A 8 4.44 -4.18 -6.33
CA GLU A 8 5.27 -5.36 -6.64
C GLU A 8 5.69 -6.13 -5.38
N PHE A 9 6.13 -5.43 -4.35
CA PHE A 9 6.50 -6.05 -3.08
C PHE A 9 5.30 -6.68 -2.36
N ALA A 10 4.10 -6.13 -2.50
CA ALA A 10 2.88 -6.70 -1.95
C ALA A 10 2.40 -7.94 -2.73
N GLU A 11 2.57 -7.96 -4.05
CA GLU A 11 2.12 -9.06 -4.91
C GLU A 11 3.12 -10.24 -4.92
N LYS A 12 4.42 -9.98 -5.04
CA LYS A 12 5.47 -11.00 -5.24
C LYS A 12 6.37 -11.20 -4.02
N GLY A 13 6.34 -10.27 -3.06
CA GLY A 13 7.24 -10.28 -1.90
C GLY A 13 8.62 -9.70 -2.21
N TYR A 14 9.39 -9.42 -1.14
CA TYR A 14 10.72 -8.81 -1.26
C TYR A 14 11.66 -9.65 -2.12
N ALA A 15 11.84 -10.94 -1.83
CA ALA A 15 12.83 -11.78 -2.50
C ALA A 15 12.62 -11.90 -4.02
N ALA A 16 11.38 -12.09 -4.46
CA ALA A 16 11.05 -12.29 -5.88
C ALA A 16 10.98 -11.00 -6.69
N THR A 17 10.87 -9.83 -6.04
CA THR A 17 10.79 -8.54 -6.74
C THR A 17 12.17 -8.09 -7.22
N ARG A 18 12.24 -7.66 -8.49
CA ARG A 18 13.44 -7.12 -9.13
C ARG A 18 13.26 -5.63 -9.44
N LEU A 19 14.34 -4.85 -9.40
CA LEU A 19 14.29 -3.41 -9.71
C LEU A 19 13.82 -3.15 -11.14
N GLU A 20 14.17 -4.05 -12.06
CA GLU A 20 13.74 -4.01 -13.46
C GLU A 20 12.24 -4.14 -13.62
N GLU A 21 11.60 -4.94 -12.77
CA GLU A 21 10.15 -5.16 -12.81
C GLU A 21 9.40 -3.91 -12.32
N VAL A 22 9.93 -3.26 -11.28
CA VAL A 22 9.42 -1.97 -10.80
C VAL A 22 9.59 -0.90 -11.89
N ALA A 23 10.72 -0.90 -12.62
CA ALA A 23 10.96 0.01 -13.74
C ALA A 23 9.96 -0.19 -14.86
N ARG A 24 9.73 -1.46 -15.23
CA ARG A 24 8.76 -1.88 -16.25
C ARG A 24 7.34 -1.43 -15.89
N ARG A 25 6.96 -1.51 -14.61
CA ARG A 25 5.63 -1.13 -14.13
C ARG A 25 5.33 0.37 -14.26
N ILE A 26 6.35 1.24 -14.15
CA ILE A 26 6.21 2.70 -14.31
C ILE A 26 6.69 3.21 -15.67
N GLY A 27 7.08 2.31 -16.59
CA GLY A 27 7.53 2.67 -17.94
C GLY A 27 8.85 3.44 -17.99
N VAL A 28 9.73 3.27 -17.00
CA VAL A 28 11.05 3.92 -16.99
C VAL A 28 12.17 2.93 -17.29
N SER A 29 13.31 3.44 -17.74
CA SER A 29 14.49 2.61 -17.95
C SER A 29 15.06 2.12 -16.62
N LYS A 30 15.73 0.97 -16.63
CA LYS A 30 16.49 0.47 -15.46
C LYS A 30 17.45 1.54 -14.94
N GLY A 31 18.17 2.22 -15.84
CA GLY A 31 19.14 3.26 -15.50
C GLY A 31 18.52 4.40 -14.69
N THR A 32 17.29 4.82 -15.02
CA THR A 32 16.57 5.86 -14.30
C THR A 32 16.37 5.49 -12.82
N ILE A 33 16.13 4.22 -12.50
CA ILE A 33 16.00 3.78 -11.10
C ILE A 33 17.35 3.84 -10.38
N TYR A 34 18.45 3.44 -11.02
CA TYR A 34 19.78 3.50 -10.42
C TYR A 34 20.28 4.91 -10.12
N VAL A 35 19.71 5.94 -10.76
CA VAL A 35 19.99 7.35 -10.40
C VAL A 35 19.41 7.71 -9.02
N TYR A 36 18.26 7.14 -8.66
CA TYR A 36 17.58 7.46 -7.40
C TYR A 36 17.86 6.46 -6.27
N PHE A 37 18.12 5.20 -6.61
CA PHE A 37 18.35 4.13 -5.64
C PHE A 37 19.50 3.24 -6.12
N ALA A 38 20.59 3.18 -5.36
CA ALA A 38 21.75 2.37 -5.72
C ALA A 38 21.48 0.87 -5.56
N SER A 39 20.51 0.50 -4.71
CA SER A 39 20.17 -0.88 -4.43
C SER A 39 18.68 -1.11 -4.17
N LYS A 40 18.30 -2.40 -4.24
CA LYS A 40 16.96 -2.87 -3.87
C LYS A 40 16.64 -2.59 -2.40
N GLU A 41 17.62 -2.70 -1.52
CA GLU A 41 17.50 -2.34 -0.10
C GLU A 41 17.19 -0.85 0.07
N GLU A 42 17.84 0.04 -0.68
CA GLU A 42 17.56 1.47 -0.60
C GLU A 42 16.14 1.80 -1.04
N LEU A 43 15.69 1.23 -2.16
CA LEU A 43 14.32 1.39 -2.62
C LEU A 43 13.32 0.89 -1.56
N PHE A 44 13.61 -0.25 -0.95
CA PHE A 44 12.77 -0.81 0.10
C PHE A 44 12.75 0.06 1.36
N LYS A 45 13.92 0.54 1.82
CA LYS A 45 14.02 1.46 2.97
C LYS A 45 13.27 2.77 2.70
N ALA A 46 13.40 3.33 1.51
CA ALA A 46 12.68 4.54 1.12
C ALA A 46 11.16 4.31 1.15
N MET A 47 10.69 3.19 0.60
CA MET A 47 9.29 2.80 0.65
C MET A 47 8.79 2.62 2.09
N VAL A 48 9.52 1.90 2.94
CA VAL A 48 9.19 1.71 4.36
C VAL A 48 9.10 3.06 5.07
N ARG A 49 10.06 3.97 4.80
CA ARG A 49 10.05 5.31 5.38
C ARG A 49 8.84 6.13 4.95
N THR A 50 8.43 6.05 3.70
CA THR A 50 7.29 6.82 3.19
C THR A 50 5.95 6.22 3.63
N THR A 51 5.84 4.89 3.72
CA THR A 51 4.55 4.21 3.95
C THR A 51 4.35 3.81 5.41
N LEU A 52 5.36 3.27 6.10
CA LEU A 52 5.22 2.72 7.44
C LEU A 52 5.50 3.73 8.55
N VAL A 53 6.45 4.65 8.38
CA VAL A 53 6.75 5.68 9.40
C VAL A 53 5.51 6.52 9.76
N PRO A 54 4.72 7.06 8.80
CA PRO A 54 3.52 7.81 9.16
C PRO A 54 2.44 6.93 9.82
N LEU A 55 2.40 5.63 9.53
CA LEU A 55 1.51 4.68 10.21
C LEU A 55 1.94 4.45 11.67
N PHE A 56 3.25 4.44 11.94
CA PHE A 56 3.79 4.30 13.29
C PHE A 56 3.68 5.58 14.11
N GLU A 57 4.01 6.74 13.54
CA GLU A 57 3.92 8.05 14.22
C GLU A 57 2.47 8.50 14.42
N GLY A 58 1.55 8.11 13.52
CA GLY A 58 0.12 8.35 13.69
C GLY A 58 -0.48 7.66 14.93
N SER A 59 0.14 6.62 15.49
CA SER A 59 -0.53 5.86 16.55
C SER A 59 -0.59 6.56 17.92
N SER A 60 0.13 7.66 18.16
CA SER A 60 0.16 8.29 19.51
C SER A 60 -0.87 9.43 19.70
N SER A 61 -1.37 10.04 18.61
CA SER A 61 -2.32 11.17 18.68
C SER A 61 -3.56 11.03 17.77
N TRP A 62 -3.49 10.30 16.65
CA TRP A 62 -4.69 9.92 15.87
C TRP A 62 -5.57 8.88 16.59
N TRP A 63 -5.03 8.14 17.56
CA TRP A 63 -5.82 7.35 18.52
C TRP A 63 -6.73 8.20 19.41
N ARG A 64 -6.39 9.49 19.62
CA ARG A 64 -7.07 10.38 20.56
C ARG A 64 -8.24 11.15 19.93
N ASN A 65 -8.31 11.23 18.59
CA ASN A 65 -9.29 12.05 17.86
C ASN A 65 -9.83 11.36 16.60
N ARG A 66 -10.14 10.04 16.68
CA ARG A 66 -10.82 9.34 15.59
C ARG A 66 -12.26 9.84 15.45
N PRO A 67 -12.68 10.40 14.30
CA PRO A 67 -14.05 10.86 14.11
C PRO A 67 -15.05 9.68 14.14
N PRO A 68 -16.26 9.85 14.74
CA PRO A 68 -17.28 8.80 14.83
C PRO A 68 -17.89 8.38 13.49
N ALA A 69 -17.44 8.94 12.36
CA ALA A 69 -17.85 8.55 11.01
C ALA A 69 -17.26 7.19 10.55
N ALA A 70 -16.36 6.58 11.35
CA ALA A 70 -15.95 5.18 11.20
C ALA A 70 -16.91 4.20 11.92
N ARG A 71 -18.18 4.59 12.12
CA ARG A 71 -19.24 3.64 12.46
C ARG A 71 -19.67 2.94 11.17
N PRO A 72 -19.50 1.62 11.04
CA PRO A 72 -20.21 0.89 10.01
C PRO A 72 -21.71 1.18 10.19
N CYS A 73 -22.37 1.61 9.12
CA CYS A 73 -23.77 2.05 9.15
C CYS A 73 -24.76 0.93 9.54
N CYS A 74 -24.32 -0.33 9.58
CA CYS A 74 -25.17 -1.47 9.91
C CYS A 74 -24.40 -2.44 10.82
N ALA A 75 -24.98 -2.86 11.95
CA ALA A 75 -24.44 -3.86 12.90
C ALA A 75 -24.24 -5.28 12.31
N ARG A 76 -24.31 -5.43 10.98
CA ARG A 76 -24.23 -6.70 10.23
C ARG A 76 -23.12 -6.69 9.17
N CYS A 77 -22.08 -5.89 9.34
CA CYS A 77 -20.96 -5.83 8.39
C CYS A 77 -19.57 -6.02 9.02
N SER A 78 -19.50 -6.42 10.30
CA SER A 78 -18.25 -6.47 11.08
C SER A 78 -17.57 -7.85 11.15
N THR A 79 -18.02 -8.84 10.39
CA THR A 79 -17.48 -10.22 10.48
C THR A 79 -16.82 -10.74 9.22
N LEU A 80 -16.47 -9.89 8.25
CA LEU A 80 -15.69 -10.33 7.10
C LEU A 80 -14.19 -10.17 7.37
N PRO A 81 -13.40 -11.25 7.30
CA PRO A 81 -11.94 -11.17 7.42
C PRO A 81 -11.36 -10.37 6.25
N ILE A 82 -10.21 -9.75 6.48
CA ILE A 82 -9.45 -8.87 5.57
C ILE A 82 -9.23 -9.53 4.18
N ALA A 83 -9.29 -10.87 4.10
CA ALA A 83 -9.20 -11.66 2.88
C ALA A 83 -10.36 -11.42 1.87
N ALA A 84 -11.52 -10.92 2.29
CA ALA A 84 -12.69 -10.78 1.42
C ALA A 84 -12.75 -9.44 0.66
N TRP A 85 -11.82 -8.52 0.91
CA TRP A 85 -11.81 -7.19 0.27
C TRP A 85 -11.38 -7.22 -1.20
N TRP A 86 -10.67 -8.26 -1.64
CA TRP A 86 -10.09 -8.35 -2.98
C TRP A 86 -11.02 -8.95 -4.04
N ALA A 87 -12.21 -9.43 -3.67
CA ALA A 87 -13.11 -10.18 -4.56
C ALA A 87 -14.38 -9.44 -5.02
N ARG A 88 -14.49 -8.10 -4.84
CA ARG A 88 -15.68 -7.37 -5.31
C ARG A 88 -15.44 -6.64 -6.64
N PRO A 89 -16.09 -7.05 -7.75
CA PRO A 89 -16.16 -6.22 -8.94
C PRO A 89 -16.97 -4.96 -8.62
N ARG A 90 -16.42 -3.78 -8.95
CA ARG A 90 -17.16 -2.51 -8.89
C ARG A 90 -18.37 -2.60 -9.83
N ARG A 91 -19.56 -2.75 -9.27
CA ARG A 91 -20.81 -2.26 -9.89
C ARG A 91 -21.76 -1.76 -8.83
N GLY A 92 -22.30 -0.58 -9.09
CA GLY A 92 -23.67 -0.25 -8.74
C GLY A 92 -23.88 0.32 -7.36
N ASN A 93 -23.95 1.65 -7.33
CA ASN A 93 -24.71 2.49 -6.42
C ASN A 93 -25.90 1.75 -5.77
N SER A 94 -26.01 1.80 -4.44
CA SER A 94 -27.22 2.18 -3.68
C SER A 94 -27.05 1.76 -2.22
N CYS A 95 -26.87 2.76 -1.35
CA CYS A 95 -27.33 2.66 0.02
C CYS A 95 -28.83 2.99 0.00
N ALA A 96 -29.66 2.08 0.51
CA ALA A 96 -31.02 2.34 0.96
C ALA A 96 -31.05 2.02 2.45
#